data_AF-A0A7S4QLU5-F1
#
_entry.id   AF-A0A7S4QLU5-F1
#
_cell.length_a   1.000
_cell.length_b   1.000
_cell.length_c   1.000
_cell.angle_alpha   90.00
_cell.angle_beta   90.00
_cell.angle_gamma   90.00
#
_symmetry.space_group_name_H-M   'P 1'
#
loop_
_entity.id
_entity.type
_entity.pdbx_description
1 polymer ?
#
loop_
_entity_poly.entity_id
_entity_poly.type
_entity_poly.pdbx_seq_one_letter_code
_entity_poly.pdbx_strand_id
1 'polypeptide(L)'
;APAADGAAGPAPAVSAVVLCGSSGGSSSSASSEDDEVDPGCSESGSPGELPDAETSPAPRALREEEEDSGGELSEEAAAHEREDDGTADAHGAGRGCPGGAGCPSGITRVYWRVGDGLGVGYRTRVSVDGLIFVTRVTQDLALVVDFHVILVGLRQRVRECRDRDDQLAEAVVQSFQEHGYSPERDAGLKLSVLVPTMRHWIGKDLRVPYFHFQQLRDALAAWRRLDLARGLDRRKGGLNIFQWHDPVALWRKWQAVREEFVRCCVACGRNGREVARWLDAHYERQRPRHERMLESWNRGRIAQEERSQRRFERRLQREQRRSELAAKSSAEAVQSTRWLVERLLRSWSHLQERAAHARRREAARQAMAKRRAAVEKARRAKAAAGAARQRERERRRERWRWMRRQDLTMADLLAGCAEKK
;
A
#
# COMPACT_ATOMS: atom_id res chain seq x y z
N ALA A 1 68.32 10.22 15.21
CA ALA A 1 68.24 9.72 16.59
C ALA A 1 66.92 10.22 17.21
N PRO A 2 66.20 9.38 17.96
CA PRO A 2 64.74 9.38 18.00
C PRO A 2 64.12 9.66 19.39
N ALA A 3 62.82 9.96 19.41
CA ALA A 3 61.85 9.66 20.48
C ALA A 3 60.44 9.74 19.81
N ALA A 4 59.63 8.67 19.71
CA ALA A 4 58.84 7.98 20.75
C ALA A 4 57.86 8.98 21.42
N ASP A 5 56.54 8.82 21.53
CA ASP A 5 55.56 7.72 21.57
C ASP A 5 54.21 8.31 21.07
N GLY A 6 53.20 7.61 20.53
CA GLY A 6 52.58 6.36 20.97
C GLY A 6 51.22 6.67 21.62
N ALA A 7 50.10 6.53 20.89
CA ALA A 7 48.76 6.34 21.48
C ALA A 7 47.79 5.73 20.45
N ALA A 8 47.56 4.44 20.60
CA ALA A 8 46.60 3.64 19.86
C ALA A 8 45.17 3.89 20.39
N GLY A 9 44.21 4.12 19.48
CA GLY A 9 42.77 4.14 19.77
C GLY A 9 42.15 2.76 19.49
N PRO A 10 41.26 2.24 20.36
CA PRO A 10 40.71 0.89 20.21
C PRO A 10 39.53 0.82 19.22
N ALA A 11 39.44 -0.35 18.59
CA ALA A 11 38.40 -0.77 17.66
C ALA A 11 37.01 -0.92 18.33
N PRO A 12 35.90 -0.80 17.56
CA PRO A 12 34.56 -1.01 18.08
C PRO A 12 34.23 -2.50 18.24
N ALA A 13 33.72 -2.85 19.42
CA ALA A 13 33.20 -4.17 19.74
C ALA A 13 31.86 -4.43 19.04
N VAL A 14 31.78 -5.58 18.38
CA VAL A 14 30.57 -6.16 17.82
C VAL A 14 29.94 -7.03 18.89
N SER A 15 28.72 -6.71 19.33
CA SER A 15 27.89 -7.59 20.16
C SER A 15 26.51 -7.71 19.55
N ALA A 16 26.21 -8.92 19.10
CA ALA A 16 24.86 -9.39 18.81
C ALA A 16 24.38 -10.21 20.02
N VAL A 17 23.22 -9.86 20.60
CA VAL A 17 22.38 -10.80 21.36
C VAL A 17 20.91 -10.43 21.14
N VAL A 18 20.17 -11.45 20.72
CA VAL A 18 18.72 -11.56 20.61
C VAL A 18 18.12 -11.81 22.00
N LEU A 19 16.94 -11.24 22.33
CA LEU A 19 15.77 -11.99 22.83
C LEU A 19 14.60 -11.09 23.28
N CYS A 20 13.42 -11.66 23.04
CA CYS A 20 12.04 -11.31 23.39
C CYS A 20 11.77 -10.61 24.73
N GLY A 21 10.67 -9.84 24.76
CA GLY A 21 10.00 -9.44 26.00
C GLY A 21 8.70 -8.68 25.78
N SER A 22 7.60 -9.40 25.59
CA SER A 22 6.23 -8.92 25.78
C SER A 22 5.97 -8.55 27.24
N SER A 23 5.18 -7.49 27.47
CA SER A 23 4.07 -7.38 28.45
C SER A 23 3.89 -5.90 28.81
N GLY A 24 2.72 -5.33 28.59
CA GLY A 24 1.75 -5.05 29.66
C GLY A 24 2.06 -3.69 30.28
N GLY A 25 1.19 -2.69 30.30
CA GLY A 25 -0.25 -2.67 30.40
C GLY A 25 -0.58 -1.46 31.29
N SER A 26 -1.82 -0.97 31.17
CA SER A 26 -2.48 -0.09 32.14
C SER A 26 -1.98 1.37 32.16
N SER A 27 -2.82 2.40 32.21
CA SER A 27 -4.25 2.48 32.49
C SER A 27 -4.70 3.95 32.38
N SER A 28 -6.03 4.13 32.24
CA SER A 28 -6.84 5.20 32.84
C SER A 28 -6.72 6.61 32.21
N SER A 29 -7.77 7.40 31.98
CA SER A 29 -9.19 7.42 32.38
C SER A 29 -9.88 8.46 31.47
N ALA A 30 -11.08 8.21 30.94
CA ALA A 30 -12.38 8.68 31.46
C ALA A 30 -12.70 10.17 31.19
N SER A 31 -13.78 10.39 30.44
CA SER A 31 -14.82 11.44 30.51
C SER A 31 -15.54 11.44 29.15
N SER A 32 -16.67 10.76 28.96
CA SER A 32 -18.05 11.17 29.29
C SER A 32 -18.45 12.49 28.61
N GLU A 33 -19.25 12.39 27.55
CA GLU A 33 -20.38 13.29 27.29
C GLU A 33 -21.31 12.60 26.29
N ASP A 34 -22.52 12.38 26.77
CA ASP A 34 -23.66 11.78 26.10
C ASP A 34 -24.25 12.77 25.08
N ASP A 35 -24.52 12.32 23.86
CA ASP A 35 -25.45 12.99 22.95
C ASP A 35 -26.44 11.93 22.43
N GLU A 36 -27.59 11.88 23.10
CA GLU A 36 -28.82 11.28 22.61
C GLU A 36 -29.30 12.07 21.39
N VAL A 37 -29.34 11.43 20.21
CA VAL A 37 -30.11 11.94 19.07
C VAL A 37 -31.22 10.95 18.75
N ASP A 38 -32.41 11.45 19.03
CA ASP A 38 -33.78 10.98 18.77
C ASP A 38 -33.99 10.42 17.34
N PRO A 39 -34.68 9.27 17.17
CA PRO A 39 -35.21 8.85 15.87
C PRO A 39 -36.73 9.14 15.81
N GLY A 40 -37.08 10.33 15.31
CA GLY A 40 -38.47 10.77 15.15
C GLY A 40 -38.87 11.02 13.70
N CYS A 41 -39.61 10.05 13.13
CA CYS A 41 -40.75 10.15 12.22
C CYS A 41 -40.81 11.25 11.12
N SER A 42 -41.05 10.78 9.88
CA SER A 42 -42.17 11.16 8.97
C SER A 42 -41.73 11.62 7.57
N GLU A 43 -41.67 10.71 6.61
CA GLU A 43 -41.99 11.05 5.21
C GLU A 43 -42.79 9.93 4.56
N SER A 44 -44.09 10.13 4.52
CA SER A 44 -45.04 9.47 3.64
C SER A 44 -44.83 9.97 2.21
N GLY A 45 -44.11 9.19 1.40
CA GLY A 45 -44.02 9.37 -0.06
C GLY A 45 -44.80 8.29 -0.78
N SER A 46 -45.92 8.67 -1.39
CA SER A 46 -46.78 7.81 -2.22
C SER A 46 -46.02 7.19 -3.41
N PRO A 47 -46.38 5.95 -3.83
CA PRO A 47 -45.85 5.36 -5.04
C PRO A 47 -46.54 5.97 -6.27
N GLY A 48 -45.80 6.76 -7.04
CA GLY A 48 -46.24 7.24 -8.35
C GLY A 48 -46.19 6.10 -9.37
N GLU A 49 -47.35 5.82 -9.96
CA GLU A 49 -47.56 4.92 -11.09
C GLU A 49 -46.66 5.28 -12.27
N LEU A 50 -46.00 4.27 -12.83
CA LEU A 50 -45.28 4.34 -14.10
C LEU A 50 -46.29 4.13 -15.24
N PRO A 51 -46.42 5.06 -16.21
CA PRO A 51 -47.15 4.77 -17.43
C PRO A 51 -46.30 3.97 -18.42
N ASP A 52 -47.02 3.16 -19.18
CA ASP A 52 -46.57 2.20 -20.17
C ASP A 52 -45.60 2.76 -21.22
N ALA A 53 -44.58 1.96 -21.54
CA ALA A 53 -43.67 2.21 -22.64
C ALA A 53 -44.35 1.88 -23.98
N GLU A 54 -44.88 2.91 -24.64
CA GLU A 54 -45.23 2.85 -26.06
C GLU A 54 -43.96 2.78 -26.93
N THR A 55 -43.84 1.65 -27.62
CA THR A 55 -43.53 1.51 -29.05
C THR A 55 -42.69 2.64 -29.70
N SER A 56 -41.38 2.40 -29.82
CA SER A 56 -40.49 3.19 -30.67
C SER A 56 -40.43 2.60 -32.09
N PRO A 57 -40.76 3.35 -33.16
CA PRO A 57 -40.64 2.88 -34.53
C PRO A 57 -39.26 3.21 -35.14
N ALA A 58 -38.86 2.37 -36.09
CA ALA A 58 -37.61 2.37 -36.83
C ALA A 58 -37.25 3.70 -37.54
N PRO A 59 -35.95 3.97 -37.80
CA PRO A 59 -35.54 5.14 -38.56
C PRO A 59 -35.78 4.93 -40.06
N ARG A 60 -36.55 5.85 -40.63
CA ARG A 60 -36.89 5.97 -42.05
C ARG A 60 -35.81 6.80 -42.76
N ALA A 61 -35.29 6.25 -43.84
CA ALA A 61 -34.34 6.91 -44.75
C ALA A 61 -35.03 8.01 -45.58
N LEU A 62 -34.43 9.19 -45.61
CA LEU A 62 -34.59 10.30 -46.57
C LEU A 62 -33.16 10.87 -46.69
N ARG A 63 -32.39 10.79 -47.77
CA ARG A 63 -32.58 11.04 -49.21
C ARG A 63 -33.05 12.47 -49.52
N GLU A 64 -32.20 13.14 -50.32
CA GLU A 64 -32.40 14.42 -51.04
C GLU A 64 -32.18 15.65 -50.13
N GLU A 65 -31.43 16.70 -50.49
CA GLU A 65 -31.13 17.29 -51.81
C GLU A 65 -29.71 17.91 -51.85
N GLU A 66 -29.10 17.82 -53.03
CA GLU A 66 -27.97 18.64 -53.46
C GLU A 66 -28.49 20.05 -53.75
N GLU A 67 -27.90 21.08 -53.13
CA GLU A 67 -27.98 22.44 -53.65
C GLU A 67 -26.57 22.99 -53.89
N ASP A 68 -26.29 23.04 -55.18
CA ASP A 68 -25.28 23.77 -55.91
C ASP A 68 -25.41 25.28 -55.64
N SER A 69 -24.36 25.90 -55.11
CA SER A 69 -24.22 27.36 -55.14
C SER A 69 -22.75 27.73 -55.34
N GLY A 70 -22.40 27.89 -56.61
CA GLY A 70 -21.20 28.56 -57.06
C GLY A 70 -21.18 30.01 -56.59
N GLY A 71 -20.12 30.36 -55.86
CA GLY A 71 -19.75 31.74 -55.54
C GLY A 71 -18.36 32.02 -56.08
N GLU A 72 -18.31 32.56 -57.31
CA GLU A 72 -17.15 33.23 -57.85
C GLU A 72 -16.90 34.52 -57.06
N LEU A 73 -15.76 34.60 -56.37
CA LEU A 73 -15.22 35.86 -55.86
C LEU A 73 -13.73 35.92 -56.22
N SER A 74 -13.49 36.61 -57.35
CA SER A 74 -12.45 37.62 -57.54
C SER A 74 -11.29 37.64 -56.53
N GLU A 75 -10.12 37.18 -56.97
CA GLU A 75 -8.85 37.42 -56.30
C GLU A 75 -7.96 38.26 -57.24
N GLU A 76 -8.12 39.58 -57.12
CA GLU A 76 -7.29 40.58 -57.76
C GLU A 76 -6.28 41.14 -56.74
N ALA A 77 -5.00 41.02 -57.09
CA ALA A 77 -3.88 41.86 -56.70
C ALA A 77 -3.69 42.24 -55.21
N ALA A 78 -2.80 41.50 -54.53
CA ALA A 78 -1.96 42.07 -53.47
C ALA A 78 -0.55 41.47 -53.55
N ALA A 79 0.30 42.11 -54.35
CA ALA A 79 1.75 41.92 -54.30
C ALA A 79 2.27 42.59 -53.02
N HIS A 80 2.32 41.84 -51.93
CA HIS A 80 3.00 42.23 -50.70
C HIS A 80 4.28 41.40 -50.59
N GLU A 81 5.42 42.08 -50.60
CA GLU A 81 6.75 41.50 -50.44
C GLU A 81 6.81 40.63 -49.18
N ARG A 82 6.82 39.31 -49.37
CA ARG A 82 7.12 38.31 -48.36
C ARG A 82 8.62 38.07 -48.37
N GLU A 83 9.34 38.68 -47.43
CA GLU A 83 10.56 38.08 -46.88
C GLU A 83 10.15 36.89 -45.99
N ASP A 84 9.59 35.85 -46.62
CA ASP A 84 9.42 34.54 -46.01
C ASP A 84 10.81 33.89 -46.03
N ASP A 85 11.53 33.93 -44.91
CA ASP A 85 12.61 32.99 -44.58
C ASP A 85 12.01 31.59 -44.32
N GLY A 86 11.09 31.19 -45.19
CA GLY A 86 10.56 29.85 -45.39
C GLY A 86 11.65 29.03 -46.05
N THR A 87 12.77 28.83 -45.33
CA THR A 87 13.54 27.62 -45.53
C THR A 87 12.57 26.49 -45.26
N ALA A 88 12.04 25.89 -46.32
CA ALA A 88 11.36 24.63 -46.26
C ALA A 88 12.30 23.70 -45.51
N ASP A 89 12.02 23.49 -44.22
CA ASP A 89 12.59 22.39 -43.46
C ASP A 89 12.14 21.17 -44.25
N ALA A 90 13.02 20.72 -45.14
CA ALA A 90 12.87 19.49 -45.87
C ALA A 90 12.80 18.40 -44.81
N HIS A 91 11.56 18.11 -44.40
CA HIS A 91 11.18 16.95 -43.63
C HIS A 91 11.36 15.75 -44.56
N GLY A 92 12.61 15.47 -44.90
CA GLY A 92 13.01 14.16 -45.38
C GLY A 92 12.50 13.18 -44.34
N ALA A 93 11.61 12.30 -44.79
CA ALA A 93 11.10 11.16 -44.04
C ALA A 93 12.29 10.22 -43.71
N GLY A 94 13.14 10.65 -42.79
CA GLY A 94 14.22 9.86 -42.24
C GLY A 94 13.59 8.75 -41.42
N ARG A 95 13.73 7.52 -41.90
CA ARG A 95 13.41 6.29 -41.17
C ARG A 95 13.97 6.43 -39.76
N GLY A 96 13.06 6.40 -38.77
CA GLY A 96 13.40 6.69 -37.39
C GLY A 96 14.46 5.73 -36.88
N CYS A 97 15.61 6.25 -36.45
CA CYS A 97 16.57 5.51 -35.65
C CYS A 97 15.87 5.04 -34.37
N PRO A 98 15.69 3.72 -34.15
CA PRO A 98 15.06 3.18 -32.97
C PRO A 98 16.13 3.12 -31.87
N GLY A 99 16.37 4.23 -31.16
CA GLY A 99 17.41 4.24 -30.13
C GLY A 99 17.61 5.58 -29.47
N GLY A 100 16.60 6.03 -28.72
CA GLY A 100 16.66 7.25 -27.92
C GLY A 100 16.43 8.50 -28.75
N ALA A 101 15.30 9.17 -28.51
CA ALA A 101 14.97 10.49 -29.07
C ALA A 101 15.89 11.58 -28.49
N GLY A 102 17.20 11.44 -28.66
CA GLY A 102 18.13 12.56 -28.58
C GLY A 102 17.87 13.41 -29.82
N CYS A 103 17.58 14.68 -29.62
CA CYS A 103 17.63 15.63 -30.72
C CYS A 103 19.03 15.50 -31.35
N PRO A 104 19.14 15.40 -32.68
CA PRO A 104 20.45 15.28 -33.33
C PRO A 104 21.27 16.53 -32.97
N SER A 105 22.24 16.35 -32.07
CA SER A 105 23.31 17.30 -31.82
C SER A 105 24.44 17.00 -32.79
N GLY A 106 24.89 17.98 -33.56
CA GLY A 106 25.90 17.78 -34.58
C GLY A 106 25.91 18.86 -35.66
N ILE A 107 26.78 18.66 -36.64
CA ILE A 107 26.85 19.48 -37.85
C ILE A 107 25.75 19.01 -38.80
N THR A 108 24.91 19.94 -39.25
CA THR A 108 23.84 19.67 -40.22
C THR A 108 24.17 20.35 -41.53
N ARG A 109 24.21 19.57 -42.62
CA ARG A 109 24.31 20.10 -43.98
C ARG A 109 22.96 20.67 -44.41
N VAL A 110 22.96 21.88 -44.93
CA VAL A 110 21.78 22.60 -45.41
C VAL A 110 21.96 22.86 -46.90
N TYR A 111 20.90 22.62 -47.66
CA TYR A 111 20.85 22.88 -49.09
C TYR A 111 19.83 23.98 -49.34
N TRP A 112 20.13 24.90 -50.23
CA TRP A 112 19.17 25.90 -50.71
C TRP A 112 19.36 26.11 -52.20
N ARG A 113 18.32 26.60 -52.87
CA ARG A 113 18.36 26.86 -54.31
C ARG A 113 18.55 28.36 -54.53
N VAL A 114 19.52 28.75 -55.36
CA VAL A 114 19.72 30.13 -55.79
C VAL A 114 19.70 30.13 -57.32
N GLY A 115 18.57 30.54 -57.91
CA GLY A 115 18.30 30.35 -59.34
C GLY A 115 18.30 28.86 -59.72
N ASP A 116 19.09 28.50 -60.75
CA ASP A 116 19.26 27.11 -61.18
C ASP A 116 20.31 26.32 -60.37
N GLY A 117 21.09 27.01 -59.52
CA GLY A 117 22.16 26.41 -58.73
C GLY A 117 21.68 25.82 -57.40
N LEU A 118 22.27 24.67 -57.00
CA LEU A 118 22.13 24.12 -55.66
C LEU A 118 23.27 24.65 -54.77
N GLY A 119 22.94 25.61 -53.90
CA GLY A 119 23.82 26.06 -52.84
C GLY A 119 23.93 25.02 -51.73
N VAL A 120 25.14 24.80 -51.25
CA VAL A 120 25.43 23.95 -50.09
C VAL A 120 26.03 24.82 -49.00
N GLY A 121 25.56 24.65 -47.77
CA GLY A 121 26.22 25.18 -46.60
C GLY A 121 26.00 24.30 -45.39
N TYR A 122 26.56 24.73 -44.29
CA TYR A 122 26.62 23.97 -43.06
C TYR A 122 26.18 24.87 -41.92
N ARG A 123 25.46 24.27 -40.97
CA ARG A 123 25.14 24.91 -39.69
C ARG A 123 25.40 23.93 -38.57
N THR A 124 25.82 24.45 -37.43
CA THR A 124 25.99 23.66 -36.23
C THR A 124 24.75 23.79 -35.35
N ARG A 125 24.27 22.65 -34.85
CA ARG A 125 23.15 22.59 -33.91
C ARG A 125 23.52 21.76 -32.70
N VAL A 126 23.32 22.31 -31.51
CA VAL A 126 23.47 21.57 -30.24
C VAL A 126 22.24 21.82 -29.38
N SER A 127 21.71 20.76 -28.78
CA SER A 127 20.59 20.83 -27.84
C SER A 127 21.02 20.46 -26.43
N VAL A 128 20.58 21.22 -25.44
CA VAL A 128 20.84 20.98 -24.02
C VAL A 128 19.54 21.19 -23.25
N ASP A 129 18.99 20.12 -22.67
CA ASP A 129 17.80 20.18 -21.81
C ASP A 129 16.58 20.92 -22.39
N GLY A 130 16.42 20.89 -23.71
CA GLY A 130 15.36 21.58 -24.43
C GLY A 130 15.77 22.93 -25.01
N LEU A 131 16.88 23.54 -24.58
CA LEU A 131 17.48 24.66 -25.30
C LEU A 131 18.18 24.15 -26.56
N ILE A 132 17.96 24.81 -27.69
CA ILE A 132 18.63 24.54 -28.96
C ILE A 132 19.44 25.77 -29.33
N PHE A 133 20.74 25.57 -29.51
CA PHE A 133 21.68 26.55 -30.05
C PHE A 133 21.92 26.23 -31.52
N VAL A 134 21.78 27.23 -32.39
CA VAL A 134 21.96 27.10 -33.84
C VAL A 134 22.81 28.25 -34.35
N THR A 135 23.87 27.96 -35.09
CA THR A 135 24.67 28.99 -35.77
C THR A 135 24.06 29.41 -37.09
N ARG A 136 24.51 30.53 -37.64
CA ARG A 136 24.24 30.90 -39.03
C ARG A 136 24.74 29.81 -39.99
N VAL A 137 24.15 29.78 -41.17
CA VAL A 137 24.58 28.90 -42.26
C VAL A 137 25.84 29.51 -42.89
N THR A 138 26.89 28.70 -43.05
CA THR A 138 28.15 29.14 -43.68
C THR A 138 28.64 28.07 -44.66
N GLN A 139 29.44 28.47 -45.65
CA GLN A 139 30.05 27.53 -46.61
C GLN A 139 31.40 26.99 -46.14
N ASP A 140 32.01 27.66 -45.16
CA ASP A 140 33.29 27.27 -44.59
C ASP A 140 33.11 26.14 -43.57
N LEU A 141 33.53 24.94 -43.96
CA LEU A 141 33.46 23.76 -43.11
C LEU A 141 34.38 23.87 -41.90
N ALA A 142 35.55 24.51 -42.02
CA ALA A 142 36.48 24.65 -40.90
C ALA A 142 35.83 25.50 -39.79
N LEU A 143 35.23 26.62 -40.17
CA LEU A 143 34.50 27.49 -39.24
C LEU A 143 33.32 26.76 -38.56
N VAL A 144 32.60 25.92 -39.30
CA VAL A 144 31.49 25.12 -38.75
C VAL A 144 31.98 24.08 -37.73
N VAL A 145 33.14 23.48 -37.98
CA VAL A 145 33.78 22.56 -37.03
C VAL A 145 34.17 23.31 -35.76
N ASP A 146 34.75 24.50 -35.86
CA ASP A 146 35.07 25.33 -34.69
C ASP A 146 33.81 25.66 -33.89
N PHE A 147 32.74 26.11 -34.56
CA PHE A 147 31.45 26.35 -33.91
C PHE A 147 30.87 25.10 -33.26
N HIS A 148 31.12 23.91 -33.83
CA HIS A 148 30.71 22.65 -33.21
C HIS A 148 31.47 22.36 -31.93
N VAL A 149 32.80 22.54 -31.93
CA VAL A 149 33.63 22.38 -30.74
C VAL A 149 33.15 23.35 -29.64
N ILE A 150 32.92 24.61 -29.98
CA ILE A 150 32.42 25.64 -29.04
C ILE A 150 31.06 25.24 -28.47
N LEU A 151 30.09 24.86 -29.32
CA LEU A 151 28.75 24.51 -28.84
C LEU A 151 28.72 23.19 -28.03
N VAL A 152 29.63 22.25 -28.31
CA VAL A 152 29.79 21.04 -27.50
C VAL A 152 30.39 21.36 -26.13
N GLY A 153 31.40 22.24 -26.08
CA GLY A 153 31.96 22.75 -24.82
C GLY A 153 30.92 23.51 -23.99
N LEU A 154 30.16 24.40 -24.65
CA LEU A 154 29.04 25.12 -24.04
C LEU A 154 28.02 24.15 -23.43
N ARG A 155 27.67 23.06 -24.13
CA ARG A 155 26.75 22.05 -23.60
C ARG A 155 27.22 21.42 -22.30
N GLN A 156 28.52 21.27 -22.09
CA GLN A 156 29.05 20.78 -20.81
C GLN A 156 28.83 21.82 -19.71
N ARG A 157 29.19 23.09 -19.96
CA ARG A 157 29.00 24.20 -19.00
C ARG A 157 27.53 24.47 -18.65
N VAL A 158 26.62 24.42 -19.63
CA VAL A 158 25.17 24.61 -19.38
C VAL A 158 24.62 23.58 -18.39
N ARG A 159 25.16 22.35 -18.38
CA ARG A 159 24.73 21.32 -17.43
C ARG A 159 25.16 21.63 -16.00
N GLU A 160 26.25 22.36 -15.82
CA GLU A 160 26.77 22.80 -14.52
C GLU A 160 26.03 24.03 -14.00
N CYS A 161 25.54 24.91 -14.90
CA CYS A 161 24.89 26.18 -14.56
C CYS A 161 23.34 26.15 -14.57
N ARG A 162 22.72 24.96 -14.49
CA ARG A 162 21.29 24.78 -14.82
C ARG A 162 20.32 25.71 -14.09
N ASP A 163 20.60 26.10 -12.85
CA ASP A 163 19.67 26.87 -12.01
C ASP A 163 19.92 28.39 -12.04
N ARG A 164 20.91 28.87 -12.79
CA ARG A 164 21.37 30.27 -12.75
C ARG A 164 21.46 30.89 -14.15
N ASP A 165 20.43 31.61 -14.55
CA ASP A 165 20.30 32.21 -15.89
C ASP A 165 21.43 33.16 -16.21
N ASP A 166 21.86 33.95 -15.23
CA ASP A 166 22.97 34.89 -15.41
C ASP A 166 24.28 34.14 -15.70
N GLN A 167 24.54 33.05 -14.96
CA GLN A 167 25.72 32.22 -15.19
C GLN A 167 25.65 31.48 -16.51
N LEU A 168 24.46 31.04 -16.91
CA LEU A 168 24.24 30.42 -18.20
C LEU A 168 24.49 31.41 -19.34
N ALA A 169 23.97 32.63 -19.25
CA ALA A 169 24.19 33.68 -20.24
C ALA A 169 25.68 34.04 -20.34
N GLU A 170 26.36 34.18 -19.20
CA GLU A 170 27.80 34.43 -19.13
C GLU A 170 28.60 33.28 -19.74
N ALA A 171 28.26 32.02 -19.42
CA ALA A 171 28.92 30.85 -19.98
C ALA A 171 28.81 30.77 -21.51
N VAL A 172 27.67 31.19 -22.09
CA VAL A 172 27.51 31.31 -23.55
C VAL A 172 28.49 32.33 -24.12
N VAL A 173 28.55 33.53 -23.54
CA VAL A 173 29.46 34.59 -24.00
C VAL A 173 30.93 34.18 -23.87
N GLN A 174 31.33 33.67 -22.71
CA GLN A 174 32.70 33.24 -22.42
C GLN A 174 33.15 32.12 -23.36
N SER A 175 32.29 31.13 -23.64
CA SER A 175 32.66 29.99 -24.51
C SER A 175 33.05 30.44 -25.92
N PHE A 176 32.38 31.46 -26.46
CA PHE A 176 32.71 32.03 -27.77
C PHE A 176 33.94 32.95 -27.70
N GLN A 177 34.07 33.77 -26.65
CA GLN A 177 35.22 34.66 -26.45
C GLN A 177 36.54 33.91 -26.28
N GLU A 178 36.55 32.76 -25.59
CA GLU A 178 37.74 31.91 -25.44
C GLU A 178 38.31 31.43 -26.78
N HIS A 179 37.46 31.33 -27.80
CA HIS A 179 37.85 30.91 -29.14
C HIS A 179 38.01 32.10 -30.10
N GLY A 180 37.95 33.33 -29.58
CA GLY A 180 38.13 34.55 -30.38
C GLY A 180 36.94 34.92 -31.27
N TYR A 181 35.74 34.38 -31.01
CA TYR A 181 34.55 34.63 -31.82
C TYR A 181 33.49 35.45 -31.06
N SER A 182 32.78 36.32 -31.77
CA SER A 182 31.57 36.97 -31.31
C SER A 182 30.36 36.06 -31.55
N PRO A 183 29.56 35.72 -30.51
CA PRO A 183 28.38 34.86 -30.68
C PRO A 183 27.35 35.47 -31.63
N GLU A 184 27.23 36.79 -31.67
CA GLU A 184 26.27 37.49 -32.53
C GLU A 184 26.81 37.71 -33.93
N ARG A 185 28.00 38.33 -34.07
CA ARG A 185 28.51 38.78 -35.38
C ARG A 185 29.12 37.64 -36.20
N ASP A 186 29.89 36.77 -35.55
CA ASP A 186 30.67 35.74 -36.24
C ASP A 186 29.89 34.43 -36.33
N ALA A 187 29.24 34.03 -35.25
CA ALA A 187 28.47 32.79 -35.22
C ALA A 187 27.02 32.97 -35.66
N GLY A 188 26.47 34.19 -35.62
CA GLY A 188 25.05 34.44 -35.87
C GLY A 188 24.15 33.56 -35.00
N LEU A 189 24.51 33.42 -33.72
CA LEU A 189 23.90 32.45 -32.81
C LEU A 189 22.41 32.76 -32.61
N LYS A 190 21.57 31.77 -32.89
CA LYS A 190 20.13 31.77 -32.64
C LYS A 190 19.79 30.72 -31.60
N LEU A 191 18.83 31.04 -30.74
CA LEU A 191 18.35 30.15 -29.68
C LEU A 191 16.91 29.75 -29.94
N SER A 192 16.53 28.53 -29.60
CA SER A 192 15.13 28.08 -29.70
C SER A 192 14.85 27.12 -28.55
N VAL A 193 13.64 27.17 -28.02
CA VAL A 193 13.20 26.28 -26.94
C VAL A 193 12.40 25.12 -27.53
N LEU A 194 12.79 23.91 -27.18
CA LEU A 194 12.16 22.65 -27.56
C LEU A 194 11.50 22.00 -26.35
N VAL A 195 10.24 21.60 -26.50
CA VAL A 195 9.46 20.88 -25.50
C VAL A 195 9.17 19.46 -26.03
N PRO A 196 10.06 18.47 -25.74
CA PRO A 196 9.98 17.13 -26.35
C PRO A 196 8.83 16.27 -25.83
N THR A 197 8.27 16.57 -24.66
CA THR A 197 7.18 15.78 -24.05
C THR A 197 5.83 15.99 -24.73
N MET A 198 5.76 16.85 -25.75
CA MET A 198 4.53 17.25 -26.43
C MET A 198 4.12 16.31 -27.57
N ARG A 199 5.02 15.39 -27.97
CA ARG A 199 4.72 14.40 -28.99
C ARG A 199 3.52 13.52 -28.65
N HIS A 200 3.28 13.28 -27.37
CA HIS A 200 2.07 12.59 -26.92
C HIS A 200 0.80 13.34 -27.32
N TRP A 201 0.77 14.66 -27.10
CA TRP A 201 -0.40 15.51 -27.28
C TRP A 201 -0.67 15.87 -28.74
N ILE A 202 0.36 16.29 -29.48
CA ILE A 202 0.19 16.85 -30.83
C ILE A 202 0.91 16.05 -31.93
N GLY A 203 1.51 14.91 -31.56
CA GLY A 203 2.21 14.02 -32.49
C GLY A 203 3.62 14.47 -32.88
N LYS A 204 4.07 15.63 -32.40
CA LYS A 204 5.40 16.21 -32.65
C LYS A 204 5.93 17.00 -31.46
N ASP A 205 7.21 17.32 -31.48
CA ASP A 205 7.82 18.19 -30.47
C ASP A 205 7.41 19.64 -30.70
N LEU A 206 7.14 20.38 -29.62
CA LEU A 206 6.88 21.81 -29.70
C LEU A 206 8.19 22.58 -29.75
N ARG A 207 8.27 23.53 -30.68
CA ARG A 207 9.45 24.36 -30.87
C ARG A 207 9.03 25.82 -30.91
N VAL A 208 9.59 26.61 -30.00
CA VAL A 208 9.43 28.06 -30.00
C VAL A 208 10.25 28.64 -31.16
N PRO A 209 9.76 29.69 -31.85
CA PRO A 209 10.55 30.42 -32.85
C PRO A 209 11.94 30.80 -32.34
N TYR A 210 12.85 31.07 -33.27
CA TYR A 210 14.20 31.42 -32.91
C TYR A 210 14.26 32.83 -32.30
N PHE A 211 14.92 32.91 -31.15
CA PHE A 211 15.37 34.16 -30.56
C PHE A 211 16.73 34.54 -31.15
N HIS A 212 16.92 35.83 -31.40
CA HIS A 212 18.23 36.37 -31.72
C HIS A 212 19.12 36.38 -30.48
N PHE A 213 20.44 36.40 -30.66
CA PHE A 213 21.38 36.43 -29.53
C PHE A 213 21.15 37.62 -28.58
N GLN A 214 20.75 38.78 -29.12
CA GLN A 214 20.40 39.96 -28.33
C GLN A 214 19.26 39.68 -27.33
N GLN A 215 18.41 38.69 -27.62
CA GLN A 215 17.28 38.25 -26.80
C GLN A 215 17.61 37.00 -25.97
N LEU A 216 18.91 36.76 -25.69
CA LEU A 216 19.35 35.59 -24.92
C LEU A 216 18.62 35.45 -23.59
N ARG A 217 18.46 36.56 -22.85
CA ARG A 217 17.76 36.56 -21.55
C ARG A 217 16.28 36.17 -21.69
N ASP A 218 15.61 36.66 -22.73
CA ASP A 218 14.20 36.32 -23.00
C ASP A 218 14.05 34.84 -23.37
N ALA A 219 15.00 34.30 -24.15
CA ALA A 219 15.03 32.89 -24.51
C ALA A 219 15.21 32.00 -23.27
N LEU A 220 16.10 32.38 -22.35
CA LEU A 220 16.32 31.66 -21.08
C LEU A 220 15.09 31.74 -20.17
N ALA A 221 14.47 32.91 -20.05
CA ALA A 221 13.23 33.08 -19.30
C ALA A 221 12.08 32.24 -19.90
N ALA A 222 11.95 32.21 -21.22
CA ALA A 222 10.98 31.37 -21.93
C ALA A 222 11.24 29.87 -21.67
N TRP A 223 12.50 29.44 -21.72
CA TRP A 223 12.89 28.08 -21.39
C TRP A 223 12.52 27.69 -19.97
N ARG A 224 12.80 28.55 -18.97
CA ARG A 224 12.40 28.31 -17.58
C ARG A 224 10.90 28.20 -17.41
N ARG A 225 10.13 29.15 -17.97
CA ARG A 225 8.65 29.12 -17.90
C ARG A 225 8.10 27.82 -18.48
N LEU A 226 8.60 27.38 -19.64
CA LEU A 226 8.19 26.13 -20.26
C LEU A 226 8.65 24.89 -19.48
N ASP A 227 9.83 24.91 -18.87
CA ASP A 227 10.30 23.81 -18.01
C ASP A 227 9.46 23.69 -16.74
N LEU A 228 9.11 24.83 -16.12
CA LEU A 228 8.21 24.89 -14.96
C LEU A 228 6.79 24.41 -15.33
N ALA A 229 6.22 24.87 -16.44
CA ALA A 229 4.91 24.44 -16.91
C ALA A 229 4.87 22.94 -17.23
N ARG A 230 5.98 22.39 -17.74
CA ARG A 230 6.13 20.95 -17.98
C ARG A 230 6.19 20.15 -16.66
N GLY A 231 6.76 20.74 -15.62
CA GLY A 231 7.03 20.07 -14.34
C GLY A 231 8.25 19.14 -14.38
N LEU A 232 8.55 18.52 -13.24
CA LEU A 232 9.76 17.70 -13.02
C LEU A 232 9.78 16.35 -13.77
N ASP A 233 8.79 16.07 -14.61
CA ASP A 233 8.63 14.77 -15.27
C ASP A 233 9.54 14.63 -16.50
N ARG A 234 10.85 14.62 -16.24
CA ARG A 234 11.90 14.36 -17.23
C ARG A 234 12.17 12.86 -17.41
N ARG A 235 11.23 11.98 -17.05
CA ARG A 235 11.51 10.54 -17.06
C ARG A 235 11.61 10.01 -18.49
N LYS A 236 12.79 9.45 -18.77
CA LYS A 236 13.14 8.77 -20.02
C LYS A 236 12.83 7.28 -19.84
N GLY A 237 11.67 6.84 -20.31
CA GLY A 237 11.30 5.42 -20.29
C GLY A 237 10.24 5.13 -21.33
N GLY A 238 10.35 3.99 -22.02
CA GLY A 238 9.43 3.58 -23.10
C GLY A 238 8.04 3.14 -22.63
N LEU A 239 7.69 3.42 -21.38
CA LEU A 239 6.38 3.10 -20.82
C LEU A 239 5.35 4.17 -21.19
N ASN A 240 4.08 3.76 -21.28
CA ASN A 240 2.97 4.66 -21.57
C ASN A 240 2.89 5.76 -20.48
N ILE A 241 2.78 7.02 -20.90
CA ILE A 241 2.72 8.20 -20.01
C ILE A 241 1.64 8.08 -18.92
N PHE A 242 0.52 7.42 -19.22
CA PHE A 242 -0.58 7.20 -18.27
C PHE A 242 -0.24 6.19 -17.15
N GLN A 243 0.83 5.42 -17.25
CA GLN A 243 1.26 4.55 -16.14
C GLN A 243 1.82 5.34 -14.96
N TRP A 244 2.34 6.54 -15.23
CA TRP A 244 3.02 7.38 -14.24
C TRP A 244 2.16 8.56 -13.79
N HIS A 245 1.21 8.96 -14.62
CA HIS A 245 0.43 10.16 -14.37
C HIS A 245 -1.04 9.88 -14.54
N ASP A 246 -1.81 10.44 -13.61
CA ASP A 246 -3.24 10.54 -13.72
C ASP A 246 -3.63 11.37 -14.97
N PRO A 247 -4.63 10.93 -15.76
CA PRO A 247 -5.08 11.66 -16.94
C PRO A 247 -5.47 13.12 -16.67
N VAL A 248 -6.07 13.43 -15.52
CA VAL A 248 -6.46 14.82 -15.18
C VAL A 248 -5.21 15.66 -14.91
N ALA A 249 -4.22 15.12 -14.20
CA ALA A 249 -2.94 15.79 -13.98
C ALA A 249 -2.19 16.03 -15.30
N LEU A 250 -2.22 15.08 -16.23
CA LEU A 250 -1.65 15.23 -17.57
C LEU A 250 -2.34 16.33 -18.37
N TRP A 251 -3.67 16.36 -18.37
CA TRP A 251 -4.44 17.40 -19.05
C TRP A 251 -4.11 18.80 -18.53
N ARG A 252 -4.02 18.99 -17.20
CA ARG A 252 -3.63 20.26 -16.59
C ARG A 252 -2.23 20.70 -17.02
N LYS A 253 -1.27 19.78 -17.08
CA LYS A 253 0.09 20.06 -17.58
C LYS A 253 0.08 20.47 -19.04
N TRP A 254 -0.72 19.82 -19.87
CA TRP A 254 -0.88 20.21 -21.27
C TRP A 254 -1.41 21.64 -21.40
N GLN A 255 -2.46 21.99 -20.65
CA GLN A 255 -3.01 23.35 -20.68
C GLN A 255 -1.97 24.40 -20.26
N ALA A 256 -1.25 24.15 -19.16
CA ALA A 256 -0.18 25.05 -18.70
C ALA A 256 0.93 25.22 -19.76
N VAL A 257 1.37 24.14 -20.41
CA VAL A 257 2.37 24.22 -21.47
C VAL A 257 1.82 24.93 -22.71
N ARG A 258 0.57 24.67 -23.10
CA ARG A 258 -0.10 25.33 -24.23
C ARG A 258 -0.13 26.85 -24.03
N GLU A 259 -0.55 27.29 -22.85
CA GLU A 259 -0.61 28.72 -22.49
C GLU A 259 0.77 29.39 -22.53
N GLU A 260 1.77 28.80 -21.86
CA GLU A 260 3.12 29.36 -21.84
C GLU A 260 3.78 29.33 -23.22
N PHE A 261 3.51 28.29 -24.03
CA PHE A 261 4.03 28.20 -25.39
C PHE A 261 3.48 29.31 -26.28
N VAL A 262 2.15 29.55 -26.23
CA VAL A 262 1.53 30.66 -26.96
C VAL A 262 2.13 32.00 -26.50
N ARG A 263 2.30 32.20 -25.19
CA ARG A 263 2.93 33.42 -24.65
C ARG A 263 4.36 33.61 -25.16
N CYS A 264 5.16 32.55 -25.18
CA CYS A 264 6.53 32.61 -25.70
C CYS A 264 6.57 32.90 -27.21
N CYS A 265 5.65 32.34 -28.00
CA CYS A 265 5.52 32.64 -29.43
C CYS A 265 5.12 34.11 -29.68
N VAL A 266 4.21 34.66 -28.87
CA VAL A 266 3.84 36.09 -28.93
C VAL A 266 5.03 36.98 -28.61
N ALA A 267 5.84 36.62 -27.61
CA ALA A 267 7.08 37.34 -27.30
C ALA A 267 8.10 37.33 -28.47
N CYS A 268 8.01 36.35 -29.37
CA CYS A 268 8.79 36.29 -30.62
C CYS A 268 8.11 36.99 -31.80
N GLY A 269 7.04 37.76 -31.58
CA GLY A 269 6.31 38.49 -32.62
C GLY A 269 5.30 37.65 -33.43
N ARG A 270 4.99 36.41 -33.02
CA ARG A 270 3.96 35.60 -33.71
C ARG A 270 2.55 35.98 -33.24
N ASN A 271 1.57 35.81 -34.12
CA ASN A 271 0.16 35.97 -33.76
C ASN A 271 -0.29 34.83 -32.83
N GLY A 272 -0.56 35.16 -31.56
CA GLY A 272 -0.95 34.17 -30.56
C GLY A 272 -2.22 33.39 -30.89
N ARG A 273 -3.20 34.01 -31.59
CA ARG A 273 -4.46 33.36 -31.98
C ARG A 273 -4.23 32.29 -33.05
N GLU A 274 -3.34 32.54 -34.00
CA GLU A 274 -2.98 31.55 -35.03
C GLU A 274 -2.22 30.38 -34.42
N VAL A 275 -1.28 30.66 -33.52
CA VAL A 275 -0.53 29.61 -32.80
C VAL A 275 -1.49 28.75 -31.97
N ALA A 276 -2.43 29.35 -31.24
CA ALA A 276 -3.43 28.61 -30.48
C ALA A 276 -4.31 27.72 -31.38
N ARG A 277 -4.87 28.27 -32.47
CA ARG A 277 -5.67 27.50 -33.44
C ARG A 277 -4.88 26.33 -34.03
N TRP A 278 -3.61 26.54 -34.34
CA TRP A 278 -2.73 25.49 -34.85
C TRP A 278 -2.50 24.38 -33.82
N LEU A 279 -2.31 24.72 -32.54
CA LEU A 279 -2.18 23.73 -31.47
C LEU A 279 -3.46 22.90 -31.33
N ASP A 280 -4.61 23.55 -31.35
CA ASP A 280 -5.92 22.91 -31.20
C ASP A 280 -6.19 21.96 -32.38
N ALA A 281 -5.93 22.38 -33.62
CA ALA A 281 -6.05 21.52 -34.79
C ALA A 281 -5.13 20.29 -34.73
N HIS A 282 -3.92 20.44 -34.21
CA HIS A 282 -2.99 19.33 -34.02
C HIS A 282 -3.41 18.38 -32.88
N TYR A 283 -3.98 18.93 -31.81
CA TYR A 283 -4.54 18.15 -30.71
C TYR A 283 -5.73 17.33 -31.18
N GLU A 284 -6.70 17.93 -31.88
CA GLU A 284 -7.88 17.22 -32.42
C GLU A 284 -7.47 16.11 -33.39
N ARG A 285 -6.42 16.32 -34.20
CA ARG A 285 -5.86 15.25 -35.05
C ARG A 285 -5.34 14.05 -34.25
N GLN A 286 -4.82 14.25 -33.04
CA GLN A 286 -4.32 13.19 -32.17
C GLN A 286 -5.38 12.64 -31.20
N ARG A 287 -6.54 13.28 -31.08
CA ARG A 287 -7.60 12.92 -30.13
C ARG A 287 -8.00 11.43 -30.18
N PRO A 288 -8.20 10.77 -31.35
CA PRO A 288 -8.53 9.34 -31.38
C PRO A 288 -7.44 8.44 -30.81
N ARG A 289 -6.18 8.89 -30.79
CA ARG A 289 -5.08 8.16 -30.16
C ARG A 289 -5.12 8.35 -28.64
N HIS A 290 -5.41 9.56 -28.15
CA HIS A 290 -5.56 9.82 -26.71
C HIS A 290 -6.71 9.04 -26.11
N GLU A 291 -7.87 9.03 -26.77
CA GLU A 291 -9.05 8.29 -26.34
C GLU A 291 -8.73 6.79 -26.18
N ARG A 292 -8.08 6.17 -27.19
CA ARG A 292 -7.63 4.77 -27.10
C ARG A 292 -6.65 4.52 -25.95
N MET A 293 -5.74 5.45 -25.70
CA MET A 293 -4.77 5.32 -24.59
C MET A 293 -5.47 5.47 -23.23
N LEU A 294 -6.44 6.38 -23.11
CA LEU A 294 -7.25 6.59 -21.93
C LEU A 294 -8.15 5.39 -21.64
N GLU A 295 -8.81 4.83 -22.65
CA GLU A 295 -9.58 3.59 -22.55
C GLU A 295 -8.72 2.42 -22.10
N SER A 296 -7.51 2.28 -22.66
CA SER A 296 -6.56 1.24 -22.25
C SER A 296 -6.15 1.40 -20.78
N TRP A 297 -5.90 2.64 -20.34
CA TRP A 297 -5.59 2.94 -18.95
C TRP A 297 -6.77 2.63 -18.02
N ASN A 298 -7.98 3.07 -18.37
CA ASN A 298 -9.21 2.80 -17.62
C ASN A 298 -9.45 1.30 -17.46
N ARG A 299 -9.33 0.52 -18.54
CA ARG A 299 -9.43 -0.95 -18.48
C ARG A 299 -8.37 -1.55 -17.57
N GLY A 300 -7.14 -1.05 -17.63
CA GLY A 300 -6.06 -1.48 -16.74
C GLY A 300 -6.35 -1.20 -15.27
N ARG A 301 -6.91 -0.02 -14.96
CA ARG A 301 -7.30 0.39 -13.60
C ARG A 301 -8.46 -0.44 -13.07
N ILE A 302 -9.52 -0.63 -13.85
CA ILE A 302 -10.66 -1.49 -13.48
C ILE A 302 -10.17 -2.91 -13.20
N ALA A 303 -9.37 -3.49 -14.09
CA ALA A 303 -8.82 -4.83 -13.89
C ALA A 303 -7.88 -4.93 -12.68
N GLN A 304 -7.19 -3.85 -12.31
CA GLN A 304 -6.38 -3.80 -11.08
C GLN A 304 -7.28 -3.76 -9.84
N GLU A 305 -8.33 -2.93 -9.86
CA GLU A 305 -9.30 -2.79 -8.78
C GLU A 305 -10.06 -4.10 -8.54
N GLU A 306 -10.58 -4.74 -9.60
CA GLU A 306 -11.22 -6.06 -9.52
C GLU A 306 -10.30 -7.11 -8.90
N ARG A 307 -9.00 -7.10 -9.27
CA ARG A 307 -8.02 -8.01 -8.66
C ARG A 307 -7.81 -7.70 -7.18
N SER A 308 -7.84 -6.43 -6.78
CA SER A 308 -7.77 -6.01 -5.38
C SER A 308 -9.00 -6.50 -4.60
N GLN A 309 -10.20 -6.26 -5.13
CA GLN A 309 -11.48 -6.69 -4.56
C GLN A 309 -11.53 -8.21 -4.39
N ARG A 310 -11.20 -8.98 -5.44
CA ARG A 310 -11.14 -10.46 -5.35
C ARG A 310 -10.13 -10.94 -4.31
N ARG A 311 -9.00 -10.24 -4.12
CA ARG A 311 -8.03 -10.59 -3.06
C ARG A 311 -8.60 -10.31 -1.67
N PHE A 312 -9.28 -9.18 -1.51
CA PHE A 312 -9.94 -8.81 -0.27
C PHE A 312 -11.05 -9.79 0.10
N GLU A 313 -11.94 -10.14 -0.83
CA GLU A 313 -13.00 -11.15 -0.64
C GLU A 313 -12.42 -12.51 -0.26
N ARG A 314 -11.39 -12.98 -0.96
CA ARG A 314 -10.71 -14.23 -0.63
C ARG A 314 -10.09 -14.20 0.77
N ARG A 315 -9.59 -13.04 1.21
CA ARG A 315 -9.07 -12.87 2.57
C ARG A 315 -10.20 -12.95 3.59
N LEU A 316 -11.31 -12.25 3.36
CA LEU A 316 -12.48 -12.27 4.23
C LEU A 316 -13.06 -13.69 4.35
N GLN A 317 -13.22 -14.41 3.23
CA GLN A 317 -13.66 -15.81 3.24
C GLN A 317 -12.72 -16.73 4.03
N ARG A 318 -11.40 -16.49 3.95
CA ARG A 318 -10.42 -17.26 4.75
C ARG A 318 -10.54 -16.94 6.23
N GLU A 319 -10.78 -15.69 6.59
CA GLU A 319 -10.98 -15.27 7.99
C GLU A 319 -12.28 -15.86 8.56
N GLN A 320 -13.38 -15.84 7.81
CA GLN A 320 -14.64 -16.51 8.17
C GLN A 320 -14.45 -18.02 8.36
N ARG A 321 -13.78 -18.70 7.43
CA ARG A 321 -13.47 -20.13 7.60
C ARG A 321 -12.60 -20.40 8.83
N ARG A 322 -11.64 -19.51 9.14
CA ARG A 322 -10.81 -19.63 10.34
C ARG A 322 -11.63 -19.43 11.61
N SER A 323 -12.55 -18.46 11.65
CA SER A 323 -13.42 -18.24 12.81
C SER A 323 -14.40 -19.40 13.00
N GLU A 324 -14.98 -19.94 11.93
CA GLU A 324 -15.82 -21.13 11.99
C GLU A 324 -15.07 -22.35 12.52
N LEU A 325 -13.86 -22.60 12.03
CA LEU A 325 -13.02 -23.71 12.52
C LEU A 325 -12.62 -23.50 13.98
N ALA A 326 -12.30 -22.26 14.38
CA ALA A 326 -12.01 -21.94 15.78
C ALA A 326 -13.25 -22.14 16.68
N ALA A 327 -14.44 -21.76 16.21
CA ALA A 327 -15.70 -21.97 16.92
C ALA A 327 -16.06 -23.46 17.03
N LYS A 328 -15.80 -24.26 16.00
CA LYS A 328 -15.96 -25.72 16.04
C LYS A 328 -14.99 -26.34 17.05
N SER A 329 -13.71 -25.96 16.98
CA SER A 329 -12.68 -26.46 17.90
C SER A 329 -12.98 -26.06 19.36
N SER A 330 -13.49 -24.85 19.61
CA SER A 330 -13.90 -24.43 20.95
C SER A 330 -15.12 -25.20 21.44
N ALA A 331 -16.12 -25.45 20.58
CA ALA A 331 -17.27 -26.28 20.90
C ALA A 331 -16.86 -27.73 21.24
N GLU A 332 -15.96 -28.33 20.46
CA GLU A 332 -15.40 -29.66 20.74
C GLU A 332 -14.63 -29.69 22.08
N ALA A 333 -13.84 -28.65 22.37
CA ALA A 333 -13.14 -28.52 23.65
C ALA A 333 -14.13 -28.41 24.84
N VAL A 334 -15.22 -27.65 24.68
CA VAL A 334 -16.28 -27.53 25.69
C VAL A 334 -17.01 -28.88 25.89
N GLN A 335 -17.29 -29.62 24.82
CA GLN A 335 -17.90 -30.96 24.95
C GLN A 335 -16.97 -31.96 25.62
N SER A 336 -15.68 -31.95 25.27
CA SER A 336 -14.66 -32.81 25.88
C SER A 336 -14.51 -32.52 27.38
N THR A 337 -14.42 -31.25 27.76
CA THR A 337 -14.36 -30.85 29.17
C THR A 337 -15.63 -31.24 29.93
N ARG A 338 -16.82 -31.04 29.34
CA ARG A 338 -18.10 -31.49 29.91
C ARG A 338 -18.12 -33.00 30.16
N TRP A 339 -17.73 -33.81 29.19
CA TRP A 339 -17.67 -35.27 29.33
C TRP A 339 -16.72 -35.68 30.46
N LEU A 340 -15.56 -35.01 30.57
CA LEU A 340 -14.57 -35.29 31.59
C LEU A 340 -15.09 -34.95 33.00
N VAL A 341 -15.80 -33.82 33.14
CA VAL A 341 -16.50 -33.43 34.37
C VAL A 341 -17.58 -34.45 34.74
N GLU A 342 -18.44 -34.85 33.80
CA GLU A 342 -19.50 -35.86 34.03
C GLU A 342 -18.89 -37.20 34.47
N ARG A 343 -17.77 -37.62 33.86
CA ARG A 343 -17.04 -38.83 34.23
C ARG A 343 -16.50 -38.75 35.66
N LEU A 344 -15.89 -37.62 36.03
CA LEU A 344 -15.36 -37.40 37.37
C LEU A 344 -16.49 -37.43 38.41
N LEU A 345 -17.61 -36.75 38.14
CA LEU A 345 -18.79 -36.77 39.02
C LEU A 345 -19.32 -38.19 39.24
N ARG A 346 -19.47 -38.99 38.17
CA ARG A 346 -19.88 -40.40 38.29
C ARG A 346 -18.91 -41.23 39.13
N SER A 347 -17.60 -41.06 38.89
CA SER A 347 -16.57 -41.77 39.66
C SER A 347 -16.62 -41.42 41.16
N TRP A 348 -16.88 -40.15 41.47
CA TRP A 348 -17.00 -39.65 42.83
C TRP A 348 -18.26 -40.17 43.51
N SER A 349 -19.41 -40.18 42.83
CA SER A 349 -20.64 -40.80 43.33
C SER A 349 -20.42 -42.28 43.67
N HIS A 350 -19.75 -43.05 42.81
CA HIS A 350 -19.42 -44.44 43.12
C HIS A 350 -18.46 -44.60 44.31
N LEU A 351 -17.49 -43.70 44.47
CA LEU A 351 -16.62 -43.70 45.65
C LEU A 351 -17.42 -43.41 46.92
N GLN A 352 -18.35 -42.46 46.87
CA GLN A 352 -19.26 -42.19 47.99
C GLN A 352 -20.14 -43.37 48.33
N GLU A 353 -20.72 -44.04 47.33
CA GLU A 353 -21.52 -45.26 47.51
C GLU A 353 -20.69 -46.39 48.13
N ARG A 354 -19.47 -46.62 47.63
CA ARG A 354 -18.54 -47.61 48.19
C ARG A 354 -18.17 -47.28 49.63
N ALA A 355 -17.87 -46.01 49.92
CA ALA A 355 -17.57 -45.55 51.27
C ALA A 355 -18.79 -45.73 52.20
N ALA A 356 -19.99 -45.39 51.73
CA ALA A 356 -21.23 -45.60 52.48
C ALA A 356 -21.50 -47.09 52.74
N HIS A 357 -21.29 -47.94 51.72
CA HIS A 357 -21.42 -49.38 51.85
C HIS A 357 -20.38 -49.98 52.81
N ALA A 358 -19.12 -49.53 52.75
CA ALA A 358 -18.08 -49.92 53.69
C ALA A 358 -18.46 -49.54 55.13
N ARG A 359 -18.92 -48.30 55.35
CA ARG A 359 -19.44 -47.84 56.65
C ARG A 359 -20.62 -48.70 57.13
N ARG A 360 -21.57 -49.04 56.25
CA ARG A 360 -22.69 -49.96 56.59
C ARG A 360 -22.21 -51.36 56.97
N ARG A 361 -21.24 -51.93 56.24
CA ARG A 361 -20.64 -53.24 56.56
C ARG A 361 -19.91 -53.21 57.90
N GLU A 362 -19.17 -52.15 58.16
CA GLU A 362 -18.44 -51.98 59.42
C GLU A 362 -19.40 -51.83 60.59
N ALA A 363 -20.45 -51.00 60.44
CA ALA A 363 -21.53 -50.89 61.42
C ALA A 363 -22.22 -52.24 61.67
N ALA A 364 -22.49 -53.02 60.62
CA ALA A 364 -23.05 -54.36 60.75
C ALA A 364 -22.10 -55.34 61.46
N ARG A 365 -20.80 -55.29 61.17
CA ARG A 365 -19.76 -56.07 61.87
C ARG A 365 -19.70 -55.70 63.35
N GLN A 366 -19.69 -54.40 63.67
CA GLN A 366 -19.73 -53.91 65.04
C GLN A 366 -21.01 -54.36 65.77
N ALA A 367 -22.17 -54.30 65.11
CA ALA A 367 -23.43 -54.78 65.67
C ALA A 367 -23.40 -56.30 65.93
N MET A 368 -22.87 -57.09 65.00
CA MET A 368 -22.68 -58.54 65.18
C MET A 368 -21.68 -58.86 66.29
N ALA A 369 -20.58 -58.11 66.40
CA ALA A 369 -19.60 -58.25 67.49
C ALA A 369 -20.23 -57.91 68.85
N LYS A 370 -20.99 -56.80 68.94
CA LYS A 370 -21.77 -56.44 70.14
C LYS A 370 -22.77 -57.54 70.51
N ARG A 371 -23.48 -58.11 69.52
CA ARG A 371 -24.41 -59.22 69.74
C ARG A 371 -23.71 -60.49 70.24
N ARG A 372 -22.56 -60.86 69.65
CA ARG A 372 -21.73 -61.98 70.12
C ARG A 372 -21.23 -61.75 71.55
N ALA A 373 -20.73 -60.55 71.85
CA ALA A 373 -20.29 -60.18 73.19
C ALA A 373 -21.44 -60.23 74.21
N ALA A 374 -22.64 -59.78 73.83
CA ALA A 374 -23.84 -59.88 74.67
C ALA A 374 -24.25 -61.34 74.93
N VAL A 375 -24.20 -62.20 73.90
CA VAL A 375 -24.48 -63.64 74.03
C VAL A 375 -23.43 -64.32 74.92
N GLU A 376 -22.13 -64.04 74.73
CA GLU A 376 -21.06 -64.54 75.59
C GLU A 376 -21.23 -64.07 77.03
N LYS A 377 -21.53 -62.78 77.26
CA LYS A 377 -21.83 -62.24 78.59
C LYS A 377 -23.03 -62.95 79.22
N ALA A 378 -24.09 -63.19 78.46
CA ALA A 378 -25.26 -63.94 78.93
C ALA A 378 -24.90 -65.41 79.24
N ARG A 379 -24.05 -66.05 78.44
CA ARG A 379 -23.58 -67.42 78.66
C ARG A 379 -22.72 -67.50 79.92
N ARG A 380 -21.79 -66.56 80.12
CA ARG A 380 -20.98 -66.43 81.35
C ARG A 380 -21.86 -66.17 82.57
N ALA A 381 -22.84 -65.28 82.47
CA ALA A 381 -23.79 -65.02 83.55
C ALA A 381 -24.62 -66.28 83.89
N LYS A 382 -25.07 -67.04 82.89
CA LYS A 382 -25.81 -68.30 83.08
C LYS A 382 -24.92 -69.39 83.68
N ALA A 383 -23.66 -69.50 83.25
CA ALA A 383 -22.68 -70.42 83.82
C ALA A 383 -22.33 -70.04 85.27
N ALA A 384 -22.13 -68.75 85.57
CA ALA A 384 -21.91 -68.25 86.91
C ALA A 384 -23.12 -68.50 87.83
N ALA A 385 -24.34 -68.27 87.34
CA ALA A 385 -25.57 -68.61 88.05
C ALA A 385 -25.70 -70.13 88.27
N GLY A 386 -25.30 -70.95 87.29
CA GLY A 386 -25.22 -72.40 87.42
C GLY A 386 -24.21 -72.84 88.49
N ALA A 387 -23.00 -72.29 88.46
CA ALA A 387 -21.96 -72.55 89.45
C ALA A 387 -22.38 -72.07 90.85
N ALA A 388 -23.05 -70.93 90.97
CA ALA A 388 -23.61 -70.44 92.23
C ALA A 388 -24.65 -71.40 92.79
N ARG A 389 -25.59 -71.89 91.96
CA ARG A 389 -26.57 -72.92 92.34
C ARG A 389 -25.89 -74.23 92.74
N GLN A 390 -24.79 -74.61 92.09
CA GLN A 390 -24.03 -75.81 92.42
C GLN A 390 -23.29 -75.68 93.75
N ARG A 391 -22.61 -74.55 93.98
CA ARG A 391 -22.00 -74.20 95.28
C ARG A 391 -23.04 -74.15 96.40
N GLU A 392 -24.24 -73.65 96.11
CA GLU A 392 -25.32 -73.61 97.09
C GLU A 392 -25.91 -74.99 97.38
N ARG A 393 -26.00 -75.87 96.37
CA ARG A 393 -26.31 -77.29 96.55
C ARG A 393 -25.23 -78.01 97.36
N GLU A 394 -23.97 -77.74 97.09
CA GLU A 394 -22.83 -78.28 97.84
C GLU A 394 -22.85 -77.79 99.29
N ARG A 395 -23.04 -76.49 99.52
CA ARG A 395 -23.24 -75.93 100.86
C ARG A 395 -24.43 -76.56 101.56
N ARG A 396 -25.56 -76.81 100.88
CA ARG A 396 -26.70 -77.56 101.45
C ARG A 396 -26.33 -79.00 101.78
N ARG A 397 -25.57 -79.68 100.92
CA ARG A 397 -25.08 -81.05 101.16
C ARG A 397 -24.08 -81.10 102.32
N GLU A 398 -23.18 -80.13 102.44
CA GLU A 398 -22.25 -79.98 103.56
C GLU A 398 -23.01 -79.66 104.85
N ARG A 399 -24.00 -78.76 104.80
CA ARG A 399 -24.87 -78.47 105.95
C ARG A 399 -25.68 -79.69 106.38
N TRP A 400 -26.17 -80.47 105.41
CA TRP A 400 -26.87 -81.73 105.69
C TRP A 400 -25.92 -82.80 106.24
N ARG A 401 -24.70 -82.93 105.71
CA ARG A 401 -23.66 -83.83 106.26
C ARG A 401 -23.23 -83.42 107.67
N TRP A 402 -23.11 -82.12 107.93
CA TRP A 402 -22.85 -81.57 109.26
C TRP A 402 -24.00 -81.92 110.21
N MET A 403 -25.26 -81.70 109.83
CA MET A 403 -26.44 -82.11 110.61
C MET A 403 -26.60 -83.63 110.79
N ARG A 404 -25.91 -84.46 109.99
CA ARG A 404 -25.96 -85.93 110.05
C ARG A 404 -24.73 -86.59 110.66
N ARG A 405 -23.82 -85.82 111.28
CA ARG A 405 -22.79 -86.41 112.14
C ARG A 405 -23.46 -86.97 113.39
N GLN A 406 -23.33 -88.28 113.61
CA GLN A 406 -23.86 -88.98 114.78
C GLN A 406 -23.03 -88.76 116.06
N ASP A 407 -21.95 -87.98 115.97
CA ASP A 407 -21.04 -87.64 117.07
C ASP A 407 -21.06 -86.14 117.41
N LEU A 408 -22.21 -85.48 117.25
CA LEU A 408 -22.40 -84.08 117.70
C LEU A 408 -22.75 -84.08 119.18
N THR A 409 -21.76 -83.79 120.02
CA THR A 409 -21.97 -83.57 121.45
C THR A 409 -22.64 -82.20 121.68
N MET A 410 -23.41 -82.03 122.77
CA MET A 410 -24.11 -80.76 123.04
C MET A 410 -23.15 -79.54 123.10
N ALA A 411 -21.88 -79.75 123.43
CA ALA A 411 -20.89 -78.69 123.42
C ALA A 411 -20.69 -78.05 122.03
N ASP A 412 -20.80 -78.83 120.95
CA ASP A 412 -20.54 -78.37 119.57
C ASP A 412 -21.72 -77.60 118.95
N LEU A 413 -22.95 -77.88 119.40
CA LEU A 413 -24.15 -77.14 119.00
C LEU A 413 -24.20 -75.74 119.61
N LEU A 414 -23.55 -75.53 120.77
CA LEU A 414 -23.46 -74.22 121.42
C LEU A 414 -22.28 -73.37 120.89
N ALA A 415 -21.20 -74.01 120.41
CA ALA A 415 -20.07 -73.30 119.79
C ALA A 415 -20.42 -72.71 118.40
N GLY A 416 -21.24 -73.40 117.61
CA GLY A 416 -21.61 -72.96 116.26
C GLY A 416 -22.56 -71.74 116.18
N CYS A 417 -23.15 -71.32 117.30
CA CYS A 417 -24.00 -70.12 117.38
C CYS A 417 -23.22 -68.85 117.77
N ALA A 418 -21.96 -68.94 118.19
CA ALA A 418 -21.16 -67.79 118.63
C ALA A 418 -20.37 -67.08 117.49
N GLU A 419 -20.25 -67.69 116.30
CA GLU A 419 -19.40 -67.21 115.20
C GLU A 419 -20.15 -66.62 113.99
N LYS A 420 -21.41 -66.19 114.16
CA LYS A 420 -22.13 -65.41 113.13
C LYS A 420 -22.62 -64.08 113.69
N LYS A 421 -21.66 -63.18 113.93
CA LYS A 421 -21.86 -61.75 113.73
C LYS A 421 -21.10 -61.33 112.47
#